data_AF-A0A6M0RZ06-F1
#
_entry.id   AF-A0A6M0RZ06-F1
#
_cell.length_a   1.000
_cell.length_b   1.000
_cell.length_c   1.000
_cell.angle_alpha   90.00
_cell.angle_beta   90.00
_cell.angle_gamma   90.00
#
_symmetry.space_group_name_H-M   'P 1'
#
loop_
_entity.id
_entity.type
_entity.pdbx_description
1 polymer ?
#
loop_
_entity_poly.entity_id
_entity_poly.type
_entity_poly.pdbx_seq_one_letter_code
_entity_poly.pdbx_strand_id
1 'polypeptide(L)'
;MKQFRIHRSSARVRASQDGLRTIDQARKRKGWAKNSKVWYHLAFISESTLKRFWRKNRICVDSFIGICSAVGIDDWETIVDWSE
;
A
#
# COMPACT_ATOMS: atom_id res chain seq x y z
N MET A 1 7.52 2.36 20.42
CA MET A 1 6.18 2.49 19.82
C MET A 1 6.17 3.74 18.93
N LYS A 2 6.22 3.59 17.60
CA LYS A 2 6.12 4.74 16.69
C LYS A 2 4.65 5.15 16.56
N GLN A 3 4.44 6.45 16.67
CA GLN A 3 3.17 7.12 16.94
C GLN A 3 2.14 6.93 15.82
N PHE A 4 0.87 6.83 16.21
CA PHE A 4 -0.29 6.93 15.32
C PHE A 4 -0.36 8.35 14.75
N ARG A 5 0.11 8.53 13.51
CA ARG A 5 -0.17 9.73 12.73
C ARG A 5 -1.54 9.56 12.08
N ILE A 6 -2.56 10.20 12.66
CA ILE A 6 -3.83 10.40 11.95
C ILE A 6 -3.55 11.44 10.87
N HIS A 7 -3.22 10.97 9.67
CA HIS A 7 -3.24 11.81 8.48
C HIS A 7 -4.67 11.68 7.93
N ARG A 8 -5.38 12.81 7.81
CA ARG A 8 -6.64 12.87 7.08
C ARG A 8 -6.33 13.55 5.76
N SER A 9 -5.79 12.81 4.80
CA SER A 9 -5.71 13.29 3.42
C SER A 9 -6.88 12.69 2.63
N SER A 10 -7.70 13.55 2.02
CA SER A 10 -8.72 13.12 1.06
C SER A 10 -8.12 12.76 -0.31
N ALA A 11 -6.82 13.03 -0.50
CA ALA A 11 -6.12 12.72 -1.73
C ALA A 11 -6.15 11.21 -2.00
N ARG A 12 -6.34 10.86 -3.28
CA ARG A 12 -6.36 9.48 -3.73
C ARG A 12 -5.34 9.25 -4.82
N VAL A 13 -4.50 8.24 -4.63
CA VAL A 13 -3.40 7.85 -5.51
C VAL A 13 -3.56 6.42 -5.97
N ARG A 14 -2.93 6.05 -7.09
CA ARG A 14 -2.84 4.67 -7.58
C ARG A 14 -1.36 4.28 -7.71
N ALA A 15 -1.09 2.98 -7.70
CA ALA A 15 0.28 2.49 -7.89
C ALA A 15 0.65 2.50 -9.38
N SER A 16 1.89 2.85 -9.68
CA SER A 16 2.48 2.65 -10.99
C SER A 16 2.66 1.15 -11.27
N GLN A 17 2.86 0.79 -12.55
CA GLN A 17 3.12 -0.61 -12.90
C GLN A 17 4.42 -1.12 -12.26
N ASP A 18 5.40 -0.24 -12.11
CA ASP A 18 6.72 -0.53 -11.55
C ASP A 18 6.64 -0.60 -10.03
N GLY A 19 5.92 0.33 -9.41
CA GLY A 19 5.60 0.30 -7.98
C GLY A 19 4.91 -1.00 -7.57
N LEU A 20 3.96 -1.50 -8.36
CA LEU A 20 3.35 -2.80 -8.11
C LEU A 20 4.36 -3.96 -8.15
N ARG A 21 5.36 -3.92 -9.04
CA ARG A 21 6.41 -4.96 -9.07
C ARG A 21 7.29 -4.89 -7.83
N THR A 22 7.67 -3.70 -7.40
CA THR A 22 8.44 -3.47 -6.16
C THR A 22 7.70 -4.04 -4.95
N ILE A 23 6.41 -3.70 -4.80
CA ILE A 23 5.57 -4.18 -3.71
C ILE A 23 5.36 -5.70 -3.78
N ASP A 24 5.23 -6.27 -4.99
CA ASP A 24 5.11 -7.70 -5.22
C ASP A 24 6.36 -8.48 -4.75
N GLN A 25 7.54 -7.92 -4.99
CA GLN A 25 8.79 -8.50 -4.50
C GLN A 25 8.90 -8.40 -2.96
N ALA A 26 8.55 -7.24 -2.40
CA ALA A 26 8.63 -7.02 -0.95
C ALA A 26 7.71 -7.97 -0.16
N ARG A 27 6.45 -8.16 -0.60
CA ARG A 27 5.55 -9.14 0.03
C ARG A 27 6.07 -10.58 -0.09
N LYS A 28 6.72 -10.93 -1.20
CA LYS A 28 7.22 -12.29 -1.48
C LYS A 28 8.36 -12.63 -0.53
N ARG A 29 9.25 -11.67 -0.25
CA ARG A 29 10.31 -11.81 0.78
C ARG A 29 9.75 -12.07 2.18
N LYS A 30 8.52 -11.63 2.46
CA LYS A 30 7.79 -11.91 3.71
C LYS A 30 6.96 -13.21 3.65
N GLY A 31 6.93 -13.92 2.52
CA GLY A 31 6.09 -15.11 2.32
C GLY A 31 4.59 -14.80 2.24
N TRP A 32 4.20 -13.54 1.97
CA TRP A 32 2.80 -13.13 1.99
C TRP A 32 2.14 -13.25 0.62
N ALA A 33 0.94 -13.83 0.59
CA ALA A 33 0.03 -13.78 -0.56
C ALA A 33 -0.48 -12.35 -0.81
N LYS A 34 -1.01 -12.07 -2.01
CA LYS A 34 -1.53 -10.74 -2.39
C LYS A 34 -2.70 -10.26 -1.52
N ASN A 35 -3.42 -11.18 -0.88
CA ASN A 35 -4.55 -10.92 0.02
C ASN A 35 -4.28 -11.37 1.47
N SER A 36 -3.00 -11.48 1.85
CA SER A 36 -2.60 -11.99 3.16
C SER A 36 -3.26 -11.21 4.30
N LYS A 37 -3.86 -11.94 5.26
CA LYS A 37 -4.54 -11.35 6.42
C LYS A 37 -3.64 -10.43 7.22
N VAL A 38 -2.43 -10.90 7.55
CA VAL A 38 -1.45 -10.11 8.30
C VAL A 38 -1.12 -8.78 7.60
N TRP A 39 -1.14 -8.74 6.27
CA TRP A 39 -0.79 -7.53 5.54
C TRP A 39 -1.85 -6.44 5.68
N TYR A 40 -3.12 -6.74 5.39
CA TYR A 40 -4.16 -5.71 5.52
C TYR A 40 -4.42 -5.33 6.98
N HIS A 41 -4.19 -6.23 7.94
CA HIS A 41 -4.24 -5.90 9.37
C HIS A 41 -3.12 -4.93 9.79
N LEU A 42 -1.87 -5.19 9.39
CA LEU A 42 -0.74 -4.29 9.69
C LEU A 42 -0.87 -2.92 8.99
N ALA A 43 -1.49 -2.91 7.81
CA ALA A 43 -1.78 -1.68 7.07
C ALA A 43 -3.04 -0.95 7.57
N PHE A 44 -3.76 -1.47 8.58
CA PHE A 44 -5.02 -0.92 9.10
C PHE A 44 -6.09 -0.68 8.02
N ILE A 45 -6.21 -1.61 7.07
CA ILE A 45 -7.19 -1.54 5.97
C ILE A 45 -7.98 -2.84 5.84
N SER A 46 -9.06 -2.79 5.05
CA SER A 46 -9.78 -4.00 4.65
C SER A 46 -9.04 -4.78 3.56
N GLU A 47 -9.33 -6.09 3.46
CA GLU A 47 -8.88 -6.91 2.31
C GLU A 47 -9.35 -6.31 0.97
N SER A 48 -10.55 -5.71 0.94
CA SER A 48 -11.09 -5.08 -0.27
C SER A 48 -10.27 -3.87 -0.73
N THR A 49 -9.73 -3.08 0.20
CA THR A 49 -8.82 -1.97 -0.10
C THR A 49 -7.51 -2.49 -0.68
N LEU A 50 -6.97 -3.59 -0.13
CA LEU A 50 -5.76 -4.24 -0.66
C LEU A 50 -6.00 -4.80 -2.08
N LYS A 51 -7.17 -5.37 -2.35
CA LYS A 51 -7.56 -5.78 -3.71
C LYS A 51 -7.64 -4.59 -4.68
N ARG A 52 -8.17 -3.44 -4.24
CA ARG A 52 -8.21 -2.20 -5.06
C ARG A 52 -6.81 -1.70 -5.41
N PHE A 53 -5.89 -1.74 -4.45
CA PHE A 53 -4.47 -1.41 -4.68
C PHE A 53 -3.87 -2.24 -5.82
N TRP A 54 -4.04 -3.57 -5.78
CA TRP A 54 -3.53 -4.46 -6.83
C TRP A 54 -4.15 -4.26 -8.21
N ARG A 55 -5.38 -3.74 -8.26
CA ARG A 55 -6.09 -3.41 -9.50
C ARG A 55 -5.69 -2.04 -10.06
N LYS A 56 -4.73 -1.35 -9.46
CA LYS A 56 -4.34 0.03 -9.80
C LYS A 56 -5.48 1.05 -9.66
N ASN A 57 -6.46 0.76 -8.80
CA ASN A 57 -7.51 1.72 -8.50
C ASN A 57 -6.97 2.79 -7.55
N ARG A 58 -7.46 4.03 -7.71
CA ARG A 58 -7.14 5.10 -6.77
C ARG A 58 -7.69 4.77 -5.38
N ILE A 59 -6.84 4.82 -4.36
CA ILE A 59 -7.16 4.63 -2.94
C ILE A 59 -6.67 5.84 -2.13
N CYS A 60 -7.20 6.03 -0.93
CA CYS A 60 -6.74 7.11 -0.04
C CYS A 60 -5.24 6.99 0.23
N VAL A 61 -4.53 8.12 0.26
CA VAL A 61 -3.07 8.17 0.50
C VAL A 61 -2.69 7.43 1.78
N ASP A 62 -3.45 7.55 2.86
CA ASP A 62 -3.13 6.87 4.13
C ASP A 62 -3.17 5.35 4.00
N SER A 63 -4.15 4.82 3.25
CA SER A 63 -4.21 3.38 2.93
C SER A 63 -3.03 2.96 2.06
N PHE A 64 -2.62 3.81 1.12
CA PHE A 64 -1.48 3.54 0.24
C PHE A 64 -0.17 3.47 1.03
N ILE A 65 0.08 4.44 1.91
CA ILE A 65 1.21 4.48 2.84
C ILE A 65 1.22 3.23 3.73
N GLY A 66 0.07 2.89 4.32
CA GLY A 66 -0.07 1.71 5.17
C GLY A 66 0.29 0.41 4.45
N ILE A 67 -0.15 0.25 3.18
CA ILE A 67 0.19 -0.91 2.35
C ILE A 67 1.72 -1.00 2.12
N CYS A 68 2.36 0.12 1.78
CA CYS A 68 3.81 0.17 1.51
C CYS A 68 4.63 -0.08 2.78
N SER A 69 4.31 0.62 3.87
CA SER A 69 5.04 0.50 5.13
C SER A 69 4.91 -0.90 5.74
N ALA A 70 3.75 -1.56 5.59
CA ALA A 70 3.58 -2.95 6.06
C ALA A 70 4.53 -3.95 5.38
N VAL A 71 4.96 -3.68 4.14
CA VAL A 71 5.99 -4.49 3.46
C VAL A 71 7.41 -3.97 3.65
N GLY A 72 7.60 -2.89 4.41
CA GLY A 72 8.90 -2.28 4.72
C GLY A 72 9.37 -1.25 3.69
N ILE A 73 8.45 -0.62 2.96
CA ILE A 73 8.74 0.45 2.02
C ILE A 73 8.16 1.75 2.59
N ASP A 74 9.04 2.62 3.08
CA ASP A 74 8.65 3.92 3.65
C ASP A 74 8.58 5.03 2.57
N ASP A 75 9.36 4.91 1.50
CA ASP A 75 9.37 5.82 0.34
C ASP A 75 8.23 5.48 -0.64
N TRP A 76 6.99 5.66 -0.17
CA TRP A 76 5.78 5.26 -0.89
C TRP A 76 5.54 6.09 -2.15
N GLU A 77 6.05 7.32 -2.21
CA GLU A 77 5.92 8.23 -3.35
C GLU A 77 6.53 7.64 -4.62
N THR A 78 7.58 6.81 -4.51
CA THR A 78 8.18 6.09 -5.65
C THR A 78 7.29 4.99 -6.22
N ILE A 79 6.30 4.53 -5.45
CA ILE A 79 5.35 3.48 -5.84
C ILE A 79 4.15 4.10 -6.58
N VAL A 80 3.91 5.40 -6.40
CA VAL A 80 2.78 6.12 -6.97
C VAL A 80 2.94 6.29 -8.48
N ASP A 81 1.81 6.24 -9.18
CA ASP A 81 1.68 6.74 -10.54
C ASP A 81 1.31 8.23 -10.51
N TRP A 82 2.25 9.08 -10.90
CA TRP A 82 2.07 10.54 -10.96
C TRP A 82 1.59 11.02 -12.33
N SER A 83 1.31 10.12 -13.27
CA SER A 83 0.63 10.51 -14.51
C SER A 83 -0.78 10.99 -14.19
N GLU A 84 -1.28 11.96 -14.96
CA GLU A 84 -2.67 12.44 -14.85
C GLU A 84 -3.70 11.31 -15.06
#